data_AF-A0A7Y2FG97-F1
#
_entry.id   AF-A0A7Y2FG97-F1
#
_cell.length_a   1.000
_cell.length_b   1.000
_cell.length_c   1.000
_cell.angle_alpha   90.00
_cell.angle_beta   90.00
_cell.angle_gamma   90.00
#
_symmetry.space_group_name_H-M   'P 1'
#
loop_
_entity.id
_entity.type
_entity.pdbx_description
1 polymer ?
#
loop_
_entity_poly.entity_id
_entity_poly.type
_entity_poly.pdbx_seq_one_letter_code
_entity_poly.pdbx_strand_id
1 'polypeptide(L)' 'MNEKRLERVGALIHREVAEFLERRVKHPDFGFVTVTSVKLASDLKIATIYVVCR' A
#
# COMPACT_ATOMS: atom_id res chain seq x y z
N MET A 1 -7.84 -14.56 18.23
CA MET A 1 -8.22 -15.34 17.03
C MET A 1 -8.48 -14.49 15.76
N ASN A 2 -8.18 -13.17 15.75
CA ASN A 2 -8.46 -12.28 14.60
C ASN A 2 -7.20 -11.75 13.88
N GLU A 3 -5.99 -11.93 14.42
CA GLU A 3 -4.74 -11.41 13.85
C GLU A 3 -4.42 -11.98 12.46
N LYS A 4 -4.66 -13.27 12.22
CA LYS A 4 -4.41 -13.90 10.90
C LYS A 4 -5.22 -13.28 9.76
N ARG A 5 -6.40 -12.71 10.07
CA ARG A 5 -7.26 -12.07 9.06
C ARG A 5 -6.75 -10.68 8.73
N LEU A 6 -6.32 -9.94 9.74
CA LEU A 6 -5.74 -8.61 9.60
C LEU A 6 -4.47 -8.65 8.75
N GLU A 7 -3.59 -9.61 9.04
CA GLU A 7 -2.30 -9.77 8.33
C GLU A 7 -2.50 -10.13 6.85
N ARG A 8 -3.43 -11.06 6.55
CA ARG A 8 -3.77 -11.42 5.16
C ARG A 8 -4.36 -10.24 4.39
N VAL A 9 -5.26 -9.48 5.01
CA VAL A 9 -5.89 -8.31 4.37
C VAL A 9 -4.84 -7.22 4.13
N GLY A 10 -3.94 -6.98 5.10
CA GLY A 10 -2.82 -6.06 4.93
C GLY A 10 -1.87 -6.44 3.80
N ALA A 11 -1.51 -7.72 3.71
CA ALA A 11 -0.66 -8.20 2.63
C ALA A 11 -1.32 -8.07 1.25
N LEU A 12 -2.63 -8.34 1.15
CA LEU A 12 -3.40 -8.16 -0.08
C LEU A 12 -3.45 -6.70 -0.52
N ILE A 13 -3.81 -5.80 0.40
CA ILE A 13 -3.87 -4.35 0.13
C ILE A 13 -2.50 -3.84 -0.28
N HIS A 14 -1.43 -4.25 0.41
CA HIS A 14 -0.07 -3.83 0.08
C HIS A 14 0.30 -4.24 -1.35
N ARG A 15 0.03 -5.49 -1.74
CA ARG A 15 0.36 -5.99 -3.08
C ARG A 15 -0.43 -5.26 -4.17
N GLU A 16 -1.73 -5.08 -3.97
CA GLU A 16 -2.59 -4.45 -4.96
C GLU A 16 -2.26 -2.96 -5.13
N VAL A 17 -2.01 -2.26 -4.02
CA VAL A 17 -1.63 -0.84 -4.04
C VAL A 17 -0.26 -0.64 -4.68
N ALA A 18 0.72 -1.52 -4.40
CA ALA A 18 2.03 -1.47 -5.05
C ALA A 18 1.90 -1.63 -6.57
N GLU A 19 1.18 -2.67 -7.02
CA GLU A 19 0.97 -2.90 -8.46
C GLU A 19 0.19 -1.75 -9.12
N PHE A 20 -0.80 -1.19 -8.42
CA PHE A 20 -1.56 -0.04 -8.90
C PHE A 20 -0.68 1.20 -9.07
N LEU A 21 0.15 1.51 -8.07
CA LEU A 21 1.05 2.67 -8.11
C LEU A 21 2.09 2.53 -9.22
N GLU A 22 2.71 1.36 -9.39
CA GLU A 22 3.68 1.11 -10.46
C GLU A 22 3.09 1.27 -11.86
N ARG A 23 1.82 0.89 -12.05
CA ARG A 23 1.14 0.99 -13.35
C ARG A 23 0.59 2.39 -13.64
N ARG A 24 0.06 3.09 -12.63
CA ARG A 24 -0.65 4.38 -12.79
C ARG A 24 0.26 5.59 -12.60
N VAL A 25 1.24 5.51 -11.69
CA VAL A 25 2.12 6.64 -11.34
C VAL A 25 3.41 6.55 -12.15
N LYS A 26 3.26 6.53 -13.48
CA LYS A 26 4.33 6.90 -14.40
C LYS A 26 4.10 8.34 -14.80
N HIS A 27 4.27 9.26 -13.87
CA HIS A 27 4.25 10.69 -14.17
C HIS A 27 5.70 11.15 -14.42
N PRO A 28 5.97 11.91 -15.48
CA PRO A 28 7.33 12.32 -15.86
C PRO A 28 8.07 13.10 -14.75
N ASP A 29 7.34 13.76 -13.84
CA ASP A 29 7.89 14.52 -12.71
C ASP A 29 8.22 13.69 -11.46
N PHE A 30 7.61 12.52 -11.32
CA PHE A 30 7.76 11.66 -10.14
C PHE A 30 8.19 10.28 -10.62
N GLY A 31 9.51 10.07 -10.70
CA GLY A 31 10.16 8.91 -11.33
C GLY A 31 9.64 7.54 -10.89
N PHE A 32 10.36 6.86 -9.99
CA PHE A 32 9.96 5.53 -9.52
C PHE A 32 9.33 5.67 -8.12
N VAL A 33 8.03 5.41 -8.03
CA VAL A 33 7.29 5.50 -6.76
C VAL A 33 7.23 4.12 -6.10
N THR A 34 7.88 4.00 -4.94
CA THR A 34 7.92 2.75 -4.18
C THR A 34 7.09 2.88 -2.90
N VAL A 35 6.26 1.87 -2.63
CA VAL A 35 5.52 1.76 -1.36
C VAL A 35 6.50 1.34 -0.26
N THR A 36 6.63 2.18 0.78
CA THR A 36 7.56 1.92 1.90
C THR A 36 6.84 1.25 3.06
N SER A 37 5.59 1.64 3.34
CA SER A 37 4.82 1.05 4.44
C SER A 37 3.33 1.28 4.25
N VAL A 38 2.52 0.35 4.75
CA VAL A 38 1.06 0.45 4.77
C VAL A 38 0.58 0.20 6.20
N LYS A 39 -0.07 1.20 6.79
CA LYS A 39 -0.65 1.12 8.13
C LYS A 39 -2.16 1.00 8.02
N LEU A 40 -2.69 -0.11 8.52
CA LEU A 40 -4.14 -0.34 8.59
C LEU A 40 -4.67 0.05 9.97
N ALA A 41 -5.84 0.69 9.99
CA ALA A 41 -6.58 0.91 11.22
C ALA A 41 -7.14 -0.41 11.78
N SER A 42 -7.35 -0.47 13.09
CA SER A 42 -7.90 -1.66 13.78
C SER A 42 -9.30 -2.05 13.30
N ASP A 43 -10.04 -1.10 12.71
CA ASP A 43 -11.37 -1.33 12.12
C ASP A 43 -11.31 -1.71 10.63
N LEU A 44 -10.12 -1.86 10.04
CA LEU A 44 -9.87 -2.20 8.63
C LEU A 44 -10.46 -1.21 7.59
N LYS A 45 -11.12 -0.13 8.02
CA LYS A 45 -11.76 0.86 7.14
C LYS A 45 -10.80 1.86 6.52
N ILE A 46 -9.69 2.16 7.20
CA ILE A 46 -8.74 3.19 6.79
C ILE A 46 -7.36 2.56 6.63
N ALA A 47 -6.73 2.80 5.48
CA ALA A 47 -5.36 2.41 5.18
C ALA A 47 -4.53 3.66 4.87
N THR A 48 -3.48 3.91 5.64
CA THR A 48 -2.51 4.96 5.37
C THR A 48 -1.31 4.35 4.65
N ILE A 49 -1.04 4.81 3.44
CA ILE A 49 0.04 4.32 2.59
C ILE A 49 1.16 5.36 2.56
N TYR A 50 2.37 4.94 2.88
CA TYR A 50 3.57 5.77 2.79
C TYR A 50 4.33 5.39 1.52
N VAL A 51 4.48 6.36 0.63
CA VAL A 51 5.23 6.21 -0.62
C VAL A 51 6.45 7.10 -0.58
N VAL A 52 7.53 6.63 -1.19
CA VAL A 52 8.71 7.45 -1.48
C VAL A 52 8.81 7.58 -2.99
N CYS A 53 8.96 8.82 -3.46
CA CYS A 53 9.29 9.11 -4.84
C CYS A 53 10.80 9.34 -4.90
N ARG A 54 11.48 8.67 -5.81
CA ARG A 54 12.88 8.90 -6.12
C ARG A 54 13.06 9.27 -7.58
#